data_AF-A0A645GT03-F1
#
_entry.id   AF-A0A645GT03-F1
#
_cell.length_a   1.000
_cell.length_b   1.000
_cell.length_c   1.000
_cell.angle_alpha   90.00
_cell.angle_beta   90.00
_cell.angle_gamma   90.00
#
_symmetry.space_group_name_H-M   'P 1'
#
loop_
_entity.id
_entity.type
_entity.pdbx_description
1 polymer ?
#
loop_
_entity_poly.entity_id
_entity_poly.type
_entity_poly.pdbx_seq_one_letter_code
_entity_poly.pdbx_strand_id
1 'polypeptide(L)'
;MGERTRTDQIQTLVETIHKNVLDYNQSGRANYTLMISMGYAIFKEGDTEDTFLAAADKAMYCNKLQNKAALYGYQTQSNGTPTSVHS
;
A
#
# COMPACT_ATOMS: atom_id res chain seq x y z
N MET A 1 -7.67 -10.58 -15.92
CA MET A 1 -7.78 -9.77 -14.69
C MET A 1 -9.23 -9.31 -14.59
N GLY A 2 -9.87 -9.45 -13.43
CA GLY A 2 -11.29 -9.11 -13.26
C GLY A 2 -11.44 -7.66 -12.83
N GLU A 3 -12.16 -6.88 -13.64
CA GLU A 3 -12.67 -5.56 -13.27
C GLU A 3 -13.54 -5.68 -12.02
N ARG A 4 -13.33 -4.80 -11.04
CA ARG A 4 -14.11 -4.77 -9.79
C ARG A 4 -14.55 -3.35 -9.55
N THR A 5 -15.87 -3.17 -9.46
CA THR A 5 -16.49 -1.84 -9.31
C THR A 5 -16.89 -1.55 -7.86
N ARG A 6 -16.78 -2.53 -6.95
CA ARG A 6 -17.14 -2.37 -5.54
C ARG A 6 -15.91 -2.34 -4.62
N THR A 7 -15.90 -1.36 -3.72
CA THR A 7 -14.82 -1.15 -2.76
C THR A 7 -14.58 -2.34 -1.85
N ASP A 8 -15.64 -3.04 -1.42
CA ASP A 8 -15.54 -4.19 -0.52
C ASP A 8 -14.78 -5.36 -1.16
N GLN A 9 -15.03 -5.63 -2.45
CA GLN A 9 -14.30 -6.67 -3.19
C GLN A 9 -12.82 -6.33 -3.36
N ILE A 10 -12.50 -5.05 -3.54
CA ILE A 10 -11.11 -4.57 -3.63
C ILE A 10 -10.44 -4.72 -2.26
N GLN A 11 -11.13 -4.36 -1.19
CA GLN A 11 -10.61 -4.50 0.18
C GLN A 11 -10.33 -5.97 0.53
N THR A 12 -11.28 -6.89 0.27
CA THR A 12 -11.06 -8.32 0.49
C THR A 12 -9.87 -8.85 -0.32
N LEU A 13 -9.67 -8.38 -1.55
CA LEU A 13 -8.52 -8.77 -2.36
C LEU A 13 -7.21 -8.27 -1.76
N VAL A 14 -7.16 -7.00 -1.32
CA VAL A 14 -5.98 -6.41 -0.66
C VAL A 14 -5.65 -7.19 0.62
N GLU A 15 -6.64 -7.50 1.44
CA GLU A 15 -6.47 -8.31 2.66
C GLU A 15 -5.96 -9.72 2.33
N THR A 16 -6.49 -10.35 1.28
CA THR A 16 -6.05 -11.67 0.82
C THR A 16 -4.58 -11.65 0.36
N ILE A 17 -4.17 -10.64 -0.40
CA ILE A 17 -2.77 -10.50 -0.83
C ILE A 17 -1.86 -10.30 0.38
N HIS A 18 -2.28 -9.48 1.35
CA HIS A 18 -1.52 -9.26 2.57
C HIS A 18 -1.34 -10.56 3.37
N LYS A 19 -2.42 -11.33 3.55
CA LYS A 19 -2.37 -12.65 4.19
C LYS A 19 -1.39 -13.58 3.48
N ASN A 20 -1.42 -13.65 2.16
CA ASN A 20 -0.52 -14.52 1.39
C ASN A 20 0.95 -14.15 1.58
N VAL A 21 1.28 -12.86 1.72
CA VAL A 21 2.64 -12.40 2.03
C VAL A 21 3.06 -12.78 3.45
N LEU A 22 2.15 -12.66 4.42
CA LEU A 22 2.41 -13.13 5.79
C LEU A 22 2.65 -14.64 5.83
N ASP A 23 1.81 -15.43 5.16
CA ASP A 23 1.94 -16.89 5.07
C ASP A 23 3.27 -17.27 4.39
N TYR A 24 3.67 -16.54 3.33
CA TYR A 24 4.97 -16.73 2.69
C TYR A 24 6.14 -16.44 3.64
N ASN A 25 6.10 -15.32 4.38
CA ASN A 25 7.15 -14.98 5.35
C ASN A 25 7.27 -16.03 6.46
N GLN A 26 6.14 -16.57 6.93
CA GLN A 26 6.10 -17.62 7.95
C GLN A 26 6.57 -18.99 7.42
N SER A 27 6.49 -19.22 6.11
CA SER A 27 6.90 -20.49 5.51
C SER A 27 8.41 -20.76 5.56
N GLY A 28 9.23 -19.76 5.89
CA GLY A 28 10.69 -19.88 5.97
C GLY A 28 11.37 -20.13 4.61
N ARG A 29 10.66 -19.94 3.49
CA ARG A 29 11.17 -20.17 2.12
C ARG A 29 12.23 -19.16 1.69
N ALA A 30 12.35 -18.03 2.38
CA ALA A 30 13.32 -16.98 2.11
C ALA A 30 13.99 -16.53 3.41
N ASN A 31 15.26 -16.12 3.32
CA ASN A 31 16.03 -15.57 4.44
C ASN A 31 15.77 -14.07 4.68
N TYR A 32 14.64 -13.56 4.21
CA TYR A 32 14.24 -12.17 4.34
C TYR A 32 12.73 -12.06 4.51
N THR A 33 12.29 -11.01 5.21
CA THR A 33 10.87 -10.69 5.36
C THR A 33 10.41 -9.81 4.20
N LEU A 34 9.40 -10.27 3.45
CA LEU A 34 8.72 -9.45 2.46
C LEU A 34 7.75 -8.48 3.14
N MET A 35 7.82 -7.22 2.75
CA MET A 35 6.82 -6.22 3.08
C MET A 35 6.22 -5.68 1.79
N ILE A 36 4.90 -5.46 1.79
CA ILE A 36 4.20 -4.90 0.65
C ILE A 36 3.43 -3.64 1.05
N SER A 37 3.38 -2.70 0.12
CA SER A 37 2.51 -1.52 0.16
C SER A 37 1.70 -1.54 -1.12
N MET A 38 0.38 -1.51 -0.98
CA MET A 38 -0.55 -1.55 -2.11
C MET A 38 -1.42 -0.31 -2.08
N GLY A 39 -1.69 0.27 -3.24
CA GLY A 39 -2.67 1.33 -3.43
C GLY A 39 -3.74 0.84 -4.40
N TYR A 40 -4.96 1.32 -4.23
CA TYR A 40 -6.03 1.10 -5.19
C TYR A 40 -6.76 2.41 -5.45
N ALA A 41 -7.39 2.49 -6.61
CA ALA A 41 -8.30 3.56 -6.98
C ALA A 41 -9.59 2.95 -7.52
N ILE A 42 -10.65 3.75 -7.54
CA ILE A 42 -11.92 3.43 -8.19
C ILE A 42 -12.04 4.37 -9.37
N PHE A 43 -12.22 3.82 -10.57
CA PHE A 43 -12.40 4.61 -11.78
C PHE A 43 -13.74 5.35 -11.71
N LYS A 44 -13.72 6.68 -11.86
CA LYS A 44 -14.91 7.53 -11.78
C LYS A 44 -15.25 8.12 -13.14
N GLU A 45 -16.49 8.58 -13.27
CA GLU A 45 -16.90 9.37 -14.43
C GLU A 45 -16.01 10.62 -14.55
N GLY A 46 -15.40 10.80 -15.72
CA GLY A 46 -14.45 11.88 -15.99
C GLY A 46 -12.98 11.55 -15.71
N ASP A 47 -12.67 10.36 -15.18
CA ASP A 47 -11.28 9.90 -15.11
C ASP A 47 -10.75 9.53 -16.50
N THR A 48 -9.46 9.77 -16.71
CA THR A 48 -8.69 9.11 -17.76
C THR A 48 -7.95 7.92 -17.17
N GLU A 49 -7.42 7.04 -18.02
CA GLU A 49 -6.53 5.97 -17.55
C GLU A 49 -5.34 6.53 -16.76
N ASP A 50 -4.77 7.64 -17.21
CA ASP A 50 -3.66 8.30 -16.53
C ASP A 50 -4.05 8.81 -15.15
N THR A 51 -5.20 9.48 -14.99
CA THR A 51 -5.64 9.98 -13.67
C THR A 51 -5.97 8.84 -12.71
N PHE A 52 -6.57 7.76 -13.22
CA PHE A 52 -6.86 6.56 -12.46
C PHE A 52 -5.58 5.87 -11.95
N LEU A 53 -4.59 5.65 -12.83
CA LEU A 53 -3.33 5.03 -12.47
C LEU A 53 -2.51 5.91 -11.52
N ALA A 54 -2.49 7.22 -11.74
CA ALA A 54 -1.83 8.17 -10.85
C ALA A 54 -2.46 8.17 -9.44
N ALA A 55 -3.78 8.01 -9.34
CA ALA A 55 -4.47 7.90 -8.05
C ALA A 55 -4.07 6.62 -7.31
N ALA A 56 -3.99 5.47 -8.00
CA ALA A 56 -3.55 4.21 -7.43
C ALA A 56 -2.08 4.26 -6.96
N ASP A 57 -1.19 4.85 -7.78
CA ASP A 57 0.23 5.02 -7.43
C ASP A 57 0.40 5.94 -6.21
N LYS A 58 -0.32 7.06 -6.17
CA LYS A 58 -0.33 7.98 -5.02
C LYS A 58 -0.79 7.28 -3.74
N ALA A 59 -1.85 6.48 -3.81
CA ALA A 59 -2.33 5.70 -2.66
C ALA A 59 -1.28 4.70 -2.18
N MET A 60 -0.60 4.01 -3.11
CA MET A 60 0.49 3.08 -2.78
C MET A 60 1.65 3.81 -2.09
N TYR A 61 2.03 4.97 -2.61
CA TYR A 61 3.12 5.76 -2.05
C TYR A 61 2.80 6.25 -0.63
N CYS A 62 1.57 6.72 -0.37
CA CYS A 62 1.11 7.06 0.98
C CYS A 62 1.24 5.87 1.94
N ASN A 63 0.78 4.68 1.53
CA ASN A 63 0.86 3.46 2.34
C ASN A 63 2.32 3.05 2.58
N LYS A 64 3.21 3.25 1.59
CA LYS A 64 4.65 3.01 1.73
C LYS A 64 5.29 3.94 2.76
N LEU A 65 4.92 5.21 2.77
CA LEU A 65 5.40 6.17 3.76
C LEU A 65 4.91 5.81 5.17
N GLN A 66 3.64 5.45 5.32
CA GLN A 66 3.07 5.01 6.59
C GLN A 66 3.75 3.74 7.11
N ASN A 67 3.98 2.74 6.26
CA ASN A 67 4.67 1.51 6.64
C ASN A 67 6.12 1.78 7.07
N LYS A 68 6.83 2.67 6.36
CA LYS A 68 8.18 3.10 6.77
C LYS A 68 8.15 3.85 8.10
N ALA A 69 7.19 4.75 8.29
CA ALA A 69 7.02 5.48 9.54
C ALA A 69 6.79 4.53 10.72
N ALA A 70 5.91 3.54 10.56
CA ALA A 70 5.64 2.52 11.57
C ALA A 70 6.88 1.64 11.86
N LEU A 71 7.68 1.31 10.84
CA LEU A 71 8.88 0.48 11.01
C LEU A 71 10.03 1.21 11.72
N TYR A 72 10.21 2.50 11.43
CA TYR A 72 11.37 3.28 11.91
C TYR A 72 11.03 4.32 12.98
N GLY A 73 9.77 4.43 13.41
CA GLY A 73 9.34 5.38 14.44
C GLY A 73 9.28 6.85 14.00
N TYR A 74 9.27 7.14 12.69
CA TYR A 74 9.18 8.53 12.20
C TYR A 74 7.74 9.06 12.28
N GLN A 75 7.53 10.24 12.87
CA GLN A 75 6.28 10.99 12.67
C GLN A 75 6.31 11.67 11.29
N THR A 76 5.36 11.36 10.42
CA THR A 76 5.19 12.05 9.13
C THR A 76 4.48 13.38 9.37
N GLN A 77 5.16 14.51 9.18
CA GLN A 77 4.50 15.81 9.05
C GLN A 77 3.67 15.85 7.76
N SER A 78 2.62 16.69 7.73
CA SER A 78 1.65 16.88 6.63
C SER A 78 2.25 17.24 5.25
N ASN A 79 3.57 17.35 5.16
CA ASN A 79 4.31 17.92 4.04
C ASN A 79 5.20 16.86 3.35
N GLY A 80 5.20 15.61 3.84
CA GLY A 80 5.93 14.49 3.23
C GLY A 80 7.43 14.42 3.52
N THR A 81 7.98 15.31 4.36
CA THR A 81 9.40 15.28 4.75
C THR A 81 9.61 14.46 6.02
N PRO A 82 10.44 13.40 6.02
CA PRO A 82 10.80 12.67 7.23
C PRO A 82 11.81 13.48 8.05
N THR A 83 11.50 13.79 9.31
CA THR A 83 12.47 14.31 10.28
C THR A 83 12.82 13.24 11.29
N SER A 84 14.13 13.01 11.47
CA SER A 84 14.67 12.08 12.46
C SER A 84 14.50 12.60 13.88
N VAL A 85 13.99 11.75 14.77
CA VAL A 85 14.09 11.94 16.21
C VAL A 85 15.33 11.17 16.69
N HIS A 86 16.42 11.89 16.92
CA HIS A 86 17.51 11.36 17.74
C HIS A 86 17.04 11.34 19.20
N SER A 87 17.07 10.16 19.80
CA SER A 87 17.04 9.99 21.26
C SER A 87 18.39 10.39 21.86
#